data_AF-A0A6L9KBS0-F1
#
_entry.id   AF-A0A6L9KBS0-F1
#
_cell.length_a   1.000
_cell.length_b   1.000
_cell.length_c   1.000
_cell.angle_alpha   90.00
_cell.angle_beta   90.00
_cell.angle_gamma   90.00
#
_symmetry.space_group_name_H-M   'P 1'
#
loop_
_entity.id
_entity.type
_entity.pdbx_description
1 polymer ?
#
loop_
_entity_poly.entity_id
_entity_poly.type
_entity_poly.pdbx_seq_one_letter_code
_entity_poly.pdbx_strand_id
1 'polypeptide(L)'
;MNTNSNGYTLVYATIMVVVVALLLAFVSSGLKETQNANVKLDKKKQILSSLDVNTEGQDADALYDQYIKKGIVVNSKGEILSETKEEAFDINVKKELSKKLEERHIPLYIAEVDGKTKYIIPLRGTGLWGPIWGYLALDDDKNTVFGTYFSHEAETPGLGANITDAPFQKQFIGKHILNDKDEFVSIAVMKAGKIATNREQVDAISGGTITSKGVEDMLSNCIGQYEEFLQHTTIGGTN
;
A
#
# COMPACT_ATOMS: atom_id res chain seq x y z
N MET A 1 -44.13 37.78 -4.18
CA MET A 1 -43.56 36.87 -3.15
C MET A 1 -42.48 37.63 -2.40
N ASN A 2 -42.52 37.66 -1.06
CA ASN A 2 -41.50 38.32 -0.26
C ASN A 2 -40.33 37.35 -0.03
N THR A 3 -39.32 37.43 -0.89
CA THR A 3 -38.15 36.53 -0.91
C THR A 3 -37.23 36.69 0.30
N ASN A 4 -37.44 37.73 1.12
CA ASN A 4 -36.69 38.00 2.34
C ASN A 4 -37.43 37.59 3.62
N SER A 5 -38.57 36.89 3.50
CA SER A 5 -39.28 36.36 4.67
C SER A 5 -38.62 35.09 5.18
N ASN A 6 -38.48 34.96 6.50
CA ASN A 6 -37.88 33.77 7.14
C ASN A 6 -38.55 32.45 6.69
N GLY A 7 -39.87 32.46 6.45
CA GLY A 7 -40.60 31.30 5.96
C GLY A 7 -40.26 30.92 4.51
N TYR A 8 -40.09 31.90 3.62
CA TYR A 8 -39.65 31.65 2.25
C TYR A 8 -38.23 31.07 2.22
N THR A 9 -37.31 31.66 2.98
CA THR A 9 -35.93 31.18 3.08
C THR A 9 -35.87 29.74 3.60
N LEU A 10 -36.67 29.41 4.63
CA LEU A 10 -36.70 28.06 5.18
C LEU A 10 -37.20 27.03 4.16
N VAL A 11 -38.33 27.30 3.50
CA VAL A 11 -38.91 26.39 2.50
C VAL A 11 -37.98 26.24 1.29
N TYR A 12 -37.43 27.35 0.79
CA TYR A 12 -36.48 27.33 -0.32
C TYR A 12 -35.24 26.49 0.02
N ALA A 13 -34.64 26.70 1.20
CA ALA A 13 -33.48 25.94 1.64
C ALA A 13 -33.82 24.44 1.78
N THR A 14 -34.98 24.09 2.34
CA THR A 14 -35.42 22.69 2.44
C THR A 14 -35.57 22.04 1.06
N ILE A 15 -36.24 22.70 0.11
CA ILE A 15 -36.41 22.17 -1.24
C ILE A 15 -35.06 22.00 -1.92
N MET A 16 -34.18 23.00 -1.82
CA MET A 16 -32.84 22.95 -2.41
C MET A 16 -32.02 21.80 -1.83
N VAL A 17 -32.01 21.61 -0.49
CA VAL A 17 -31.31 20.49 0.16
C VAL A 17 -31.85 19.15 -0.31
N VAL A 18 -33.17 18.99 -0.40
CA VAL A 18 -33.80 17.73 -0.87
C VAL A 18 -33.41 17.45 -2.32
N VAL A 19 -33.48 18.44 -3.20
CA VAL A 19 -33.12 18.28 -4.61
C VAL A 19 -31.65 17.92 -4.76
N VAL A 20 -30.74 18.62 -4.07
CA VAL A 20 -29.30 18.35 -4.13
C VAL A 20 -28.98 16.97 -3.56
N ALA A 21 -29.58 16.58 -2.43
CA ALA A 21 -29.36 15.27 -1.83
C ALA A 21 -29.84 14.13 -2.74
N LEU A 22 -31.00 14.27 -3.37
CA LEU A 22 -31.53 13.27 -4.31
C LEU A 22 -30.65 13.14 -5.56
N LEU A 23 -30.20 14.26 -6.12
CA LEU A 23 -29.29 14.25 -7.27
C LEU A 23 -27.95 13.59 -6.91
N LEU A 24 -27.33 13.96 -5.79
CA LEU A 24 -26.09 13.35 -5.32
C LEU A 24 -26.23 11.85 -5.06
N ALA A 25 -27.33 11.42 -4.42
CA ALA A 25 -27.60 10.02 -4.16
C ALA A 25 -27.77 9.22 -5.46
N PHE A 26 -28.50 9.76 -6.45
CA PHE A 26 -28.68 9.12 -7.74
C PHE A 26 -27.35 8.96 -8.49
N VAL A 27 -26.56 10.04 -8.61
CA VAL A 27 -25.26 10.01 -9.29
C VAL A 27 -24.28 9.06 -8.58
N SER A 28 -24.20 9.14 -7.25
CA SER A 28 -23.34 8.26 -6.45
C SER A 28 -23.73 6.79 -6.61
N SER A 29 -25.02 6.46 -6.53
CA SER A 29 -25.49 5.09 -6.68
C SER A 29 -25.24 4.54 -8.08
N GLY A 30 -25.46 5.35 -9.13
CA GLY A 30 -25.27 4.91 -10.51
C GLY A 30 -23.80 4.66 -10.88
N LEU A 31 -22.87 5.41 -10.27
CA LEU A 31 -21.43 5.30 -10.54
C LEU A 31 -20.69 4.33 -9.60
N LYS A 32 -21.31 3.90 -8.49
CA LYS A 32 -20.66 3.13 -7.43
C LYS A 32 -19.97 1.86 -7.93
N GLU A 33 -20.61 1.10 -8.82
CA GLU A 33 -20.03 -0.12 -9.38
C GLU A 33 -18.78 0.17 -10.21
N THR A 34 -18.84 1.20 -11.07
CA THR A 34 -17.69 1.63 -11.89
C THR A 34 -16.55 2.18 -11.02
N GLN A 35 -16.87 2.95 -9.97
CA GLN A 35 -15.88 3.44 -9.01
C GLN A 35 -15.19 2.28 -8.29
N ASN A 36 -15.96 1.30 -7.81
CA ASN A 36 -15.41 0.12 -7.14
C ASN A 36 -14.52 -0.70 -8.09
N ALA A 37 -14.94 -0.90 -9.34
CA ALA A 37 -14.14 -1.58 -10.35
C ALA A 37 -12.82 -0.83 -10.61
N ASN A 38 -12.87 0.50 -10.74
CA ASN A 38 -11.68 1.33 -10.93
C ASN A 38 -10.74 1.30 -9.73
N VAL A 39 -11.26 1.30 -8.50
CA VAL A 39 -10.44 1.17 -7.28
C VAL A 39 -9.76 -0.19 -7.21
N LYS A 40 -10.46 -1.28 -7.58
CA LYS A 40 -9.85 -2.62 -7.65
C LYS A 40 -8.77 -2.68 -8.73
N LEU A 41 -9.05 -2.14 -9.93
CA LEU A 41 -8.09 -2.10 -11.03
C LEU A 41 -6.85 -1.27 -10.65
N ASP A 42 -7.06 -0.12 -10.01
CA ASP A 42 -5.96 0.71 -9.52
C ASP A 42 -5.12 -0.04 -8.48
N LYS A 43 -5.73 -0.72 -7.50
CA LYS A 43 -5.01 -1.57 -6.55
C LYS A 43 -4.15 -2.63 -7.25
N LYS A 44 -4.68 -3.29 -8.29
CA LYS A 44 -3.91 -4.26 -9.09
C LYS A 44 -2.72 -3.61 -9.79
N LYS A 45 -2.91 -2.43 -10.40
CA LYS A 45 -1.84 -1.65 -11.03
C LYS A 45 -0.75 -1.28 -10.02
N GLN A 46 -1.12 -0.84 -8.82
CA GLN A 46 -0.15 -0.49 -7.77
C GLN A 46 0.70 -1.71 -7.33
N ILE A 47 0.08 -2.89 -7.22
CA ILE A 47 0.80 -4.15 -6.95
C ILE A 47 1.76 -4.47 -8.10
N LEU A 48 1.30 -4.39 -9.34
CA LEU A 48 2.12 -4.63 -10.54
C LEU A 48 3.28 -3.62 -10.66
N SER A 49 3.08 -2.35 -10.29
CA SER A 49 4.14 -1.34 -10.29
C SER A 49 5.27 -1.68 -9.32
N SER A 50 5.00 -2.35 -8.20
CA SER A 50 6.06 -2.82 -7.30
C SER A 50 6.93 -3.93 -7.90
N LEU A 51 6.46 -4.55 -8.98
CA LEU A 51 7.21 -5.51 -9.80
C LEU A 51 7.85 -4.88 -11.04
N ASP A 52 7.88 -3.54 -11.16
CA ASP A 52 8.32 -2.80 -12.35
C ASP A 52 7.55 -3.18 -13.64
N VAL A 53 6.31 -3.70 -13.50
CA VAL A 53 5.45 -4.03 -14.63
C VAL A 53 4.71 -2.79 -15.10
N ASN A 54 4.98 -2.36 -16.33
CA ASN A 54 4.26 -1.26 -16.96
C ASN A 54 2.83 -1.71 -17.33
N THR A 55 1.82 -0.95 -16.86
CA THR A 55 0.39 -1.23 -17.12
C THR A 55 -0.27 -0.21 -18.07
N GLU A 56 0.48 0.77 -18.58
CA GLU A 56 -0.06 1.78 -19.51
C GLU A 56 -0.50 1.15 -20.83
N GLY A 57 -1.73 1.44 -21.23
CA GLY A 57 -2.33 0.92 -22.47
C GLY A 57 -2.57 -0.59 -22.48
N GLN A 58 -2.36 -1.28 -21.36
CA GLN A 58 -2.47 -2.73 -21.23
C GLN A 58 -3.64 -3.14 -20.33
N ASP A 59 -4.04 -4.41 -20.43
CA ASP A 59 -5.02 -5.03 -19.55
C ASP A 59 -4.37 -5.38 -18.21
N ALA A 60 -4.52 -4.50 -17.23
CA ALA A 60 -3.95 -4.69 -15.90
C ALA A 60 -4.61 -5.86 -15.13
N ASP A 61 -5.84 -6.25 -15.47
CA ASP A 61 -6.47 -7.43 -14.86
C ASP A 61 -5.78 -8.70 -15.36
N ALA A 62 -5.58 -8.81 -16.68
CA ALA A 62 -4.86 -9.95 -17.27
C ALA A 62 -3.40 -10.02 -16.79
N LEU A 63 -2.70 -8.88 -16.71
CA LEU A 63 -1.34 -8.84 -16.17
C LEU A 63 -1.30 -9.25 -14.70
N TYR A 64 -2.27 -8.80 -13.89
CA TYR A 64 -2.34 -9.20 -12.50
C TYR A 64 -2.48 -10.71 -12.36
N ASP A 65 -3.35 -11.35 -13.14
CA ASP A 65 -3.51 -12.80 -13.11
C ASP A 65 -2.32 -13.57 -13.69
N GLN A 66 -1.59 -12.96 -14.64
CA GLN A 66 -0.36 -13.51 -15.17
C GLN A 66 0.77 -13.51 -14.12
N TYR A 67 1.01 -12.38 -13.45
CA TYR A 67 2.14 -12.22 -12.54
C TYR A 67 1.84 -12.74 -11.13
N ILE A 68 0.65 -12.45 -10.60
CA ILE A 68 0.27 -12.80 -9.22
C ILE A 68 -0.32 -14.20 -9.20
N LYS A 69 0.44 -15.14 -8.61
CA LYS A 69 0.11 -16.56 -8.56
C LYS A 69 -0.73 -16.91 -7.33
N LYS A 70 -0.43 -16.29 -6.19
CA LYS A 70 -1.15 -16.52 -4.92
C LYS A 70 -1.35 -15.23 -4.15
N GLY A 71 -2.42 -15.18 -3.37
CA GLY A 71 -2.55 -14.28 -2.22
C GLY A 71 -2.47 -15.14 -0.97
N ILE A 72 -1.73 -14.69 0.04
CA ILE A 72 -1.61 -15.40 1.32
C ILE A 72 -2.09 -14.46 2.40
N VAL A 73 -2.85 -14.99 3.35
CA VAL A 73 -3.22 -14.30 4.58
C VAL A 73 -2.58 -15.04 5.73
N VAL A 74 -1.77 -14.34 6.51
CA VAL A 74 -1.14 -14.89 7.73
C VAL A 74 -1.66 -14.19 8.97
N ASN A 75 -1.47 -14.84 10.12
CA ASN A 75 -1.59 -14.18 11.42
C ASN A 75 -0.21 -13.69 11.92
N SER A 76 -0.19 -13.06 13.09
CA SER A 76 1.04 -12.54 13.69
C SER A 76 2.07 -13.60 14.11
N LYS A 77 1.72 -14.89 14.07
CA LYS A 77 2.63 -16.01 14.32
C LYS A 77 3.19 -16.62 13.03
N GLY A 78 2.87 -16.02 11.88
CA GLY A 78 3.25 -16.54 10.56
C GLY A 78 2.44 -17.75 10.10
N GLU A 79 1.37 -18.13 10.82
CA GLU A 79 0.50 -19.24 10.40
C GLU A 79 -0.36 -18.79 9.22
N ILE A 80 -0.39 -19.60 8.16
CA ILE A 80 -1.21 -19.35 6.97
C ILE A 80 -2.68 -19.63 7.31
N LEU A 81 -3.51 -18.60 7.21
CA LEU A 81 -4.96 -18.65 7.38
C LEU A 81 -5.68 -18.89 6.05
N SER A 82 -5.10 -18.42 4.95
CA SER A 82 -5.64 -18.57 3.59
C SER A 82 -4.55 -18.43 2.54
N GLU A 83 -4.73 -19.11 1.40
CA GLU A 83 -3.87 -19.02 0.20
C GLU A 83 -4.64 -18.59 -1.06
N THR A 84 -5.75 -17.86 -0.90
CA THR A 84 -6.54 -17.35 -2.04
C THR A 84 -6.17 -15.90 -2.39
N LYS A 85 -6.13 -15.60 -3.70
CA LYS A 85 -5.89 -14.22 -4.18
C LYS A 85 -6.98 -13.28 -3.73
N GLU A 86 -8.23 -13.75 -3.80
CA GLU A 86 -9.43 -12.98 -3.54
C GLU A 86 -9.49 -12.53 -2.07
N GLU A 87 -9.25 -13.42 -1.11
CA GLU A 87 -9.29 -13.06 0.30
C GLU A 87 -8.15 -12.12 0.68
N ALA A 88 -6.93 -12.37 0.23
CA ALA A 88 -5.81 -11.45 0.45
C ALA A 88 -6.07 -10.06 -0.17
N PHE A 89 -6.70 -10.03 -1.35
CA PHE A 89 -7.03 -8.80 -2.06
C PHE A 89 -8.17 -8.02 -1.40
N ASP A 90 -9.18 -8.68 -0.83
CA ASP A 90 -10.31 -8.00 -0.19
C ASP A 90 -9.99 -7.52 1.24
N ILE A 91 -8.85 -7.92 1.82
CA ILE A 91 -8.40 -7.40 3.11
C ILE A 91 -8.15 -5.89 3.03
N ASN A 92 -8.82 -5.17 3.94
CA ASN A 92 -8.61 -3.75 4.15
C ASN A 92 -7.50 -3.51 5.18
N VAL A 93 -6.29 -3.28 4.69
CA VAL A 93 -5.09 -3.02 5.52
C VAL A 93 -5.31 -1.91 6.56
N LYS A 94 -6.07 -0.85 6.23
CA LYS A 94 -6.40 0.22 7.19
C LYS A 94 -7.15 -0.32 8.40
N LYS A 95 -8.14 -1.18 8.15
CA LYS A 95 -8.96 -1.78 9.21
C LYS A 95 -8.13 -2.75 10.04
N GLU A 96 -7.29 -3.56 9.41
CA GLU A 96 -6.43 -4.51 10.13
C GLU A 96 -5.41 -3.79 11.03
N LEU A 97 -4.77 -2.72 10.56
CA LEU A 97 -3.84 -1.93 11.37
C LEU A 97 -4.49 -1.25 12.59
N SER A 98 -5.82 -1.09 12.60
CA SER A 98 -6.55 -0.57 13.77
C SER A 98 -6.82 -1.61 14.86
N LYS A 99 -6.61 -2.89 14.57
CA LYS A 99 -6.74 -3.99 15.54
C LYS A 99 -5.44 -4.23 16.29
N LYS A 100 -5.53 -5.00 17.38
CA LYS A 100 -4.36 -5.60 18.04
C LYS A 100 -3.67 -6.58 17.08
N LEU A 101 -2.36 -6.71 17.17
CA LEU A 101 -1.54 -7.48 16.23
C LEU A 101 -2.00 -8.94 16.11
N GLU A 102 -2.39 -9.55 17.22
CA GLU A 102 -2.81 -10.95 17.32
C GLU A 102 -4.16 -11.23 16.64
N GLU A 103 -4.94 -10.19 16.36
CA GLU A 103 -6.26 -10.25 15.71
C GLU A 103 -6.22 -9.83 14.23
N ARG A 104 -5.02 -9.53 13.70
CA ARG A 104 -4.85 -9.06 12.32
C ARG A 104 -4.83 -10.23 11.35
N HIS A 105 -5.50 -10.01 10.22
CA HIS A 105 -5.27 -10.77 9.01
C HIS A 105 -4.28 -9.99 8.14
N ILE A 106 -3.13 -10.60 7.88
CA ILE A 106 -1.96 -9.91 7.33
C ILE A 106 -1.74 -10.44 5.91
N PRO A 107 -2.15 -9.68 4.86
CA PRO A 107 -2.13 -10.16 3.48
C PRO A 107 -0.76 -9.94 2.82
N LEU A 108 -0.29 -10.89 2.03
CA LEU A 108 0.80 -10.72 1.07
C LEU A 108 0.46 -11.39 -0.25
N TYR A 109 1.18 -11.05 -1.31
CA TYR A 109 1.01 -11.69 -2.61
C TYR A 109 2.31 -12.38 -3.03
N ILE A 110 2.17 -13.54 -3.67
CA ILE A 110 3.29 -14.22 -4.32
C ILE A 110 3.16 -14.01 -5.82
N ALA A 111 4.20 -13.45 -6.41
CA ALA A 111 4.32 -13.25 -7.84
C ALA A 111 5.46 -14.08 -8.44
N GLU A 112 5.41 -14.26 -9.74
CA GLU A 112 6.50 -14.85 -10.52
C GLU A 112 6.94 -13.86 -11.60
N VAL A 113 8.22 -13.49 -11.58
CA VAL A 113 8.86 -12.60 -12.56
C VAL A 113 10.09 -13.32 -13.08
N ASP A 114 10.16 -13.55 -14.40
CA ASP A 114 11.26 -14.28 -15.06
C ASP A 114 11.59 -15.63 -14.40
N GLY A 115 10.55 -16.37 -13.98
CA GLY A 115 10.68 -17.67 -13.30
C GLY A 115 11.19 -17.59 -11.85
N LYS A 116 11.33 -16.39 -11.28
CA LYS A 116 11.71 -16.17 -9.88
C LYS A 116 10.51 -15.71 -9.06
N THR A 117 10.37 -16.30 -7.87
CA THR A 117 9.36 -15.92 -6.89
C THR A 117 9.63 -14.54 -6.33
N LYS A 118 8.59 -13.72 -6.16
CA LYS A 118 8.62 -12.44 -5.44
C LYS A 118 7.54 -12.40 -4.37
N TYR A 119 7.85 -11.82 -3.22
CA TYR A 119 6.91 -11.63 -2.11
C TYR A 119 6.52 -10.15 -2.01
N ILE A 120 5.25 -9.85 -2.23
CA ILE A 120 4.75 -8.47 -2.25
C ILE A 120 3.99 -8.19 -0.96
N ILE A 121 4.50 -7.22 -0.21
CA ILE A 121 3.99 -6.81 1.09
C ILE A 121 3.23 -5.49 0.94
N PRO A 122 1.92 -5.45 1.25
CA PRO A 122 1.15 -4.22 1.35
C PRO A 122 1.61 -3.36 2.52
N LEU A 123 1.75 -2.06 2.25
CA LEU A 123 2.24 -1.08 3.21
C LEU A 123 1.18 0.00 3.43
N ARG A 124 1.06 0.48 4.67
CA ARG A 124 0.24 1.64 5.00
C ARG A 124 0.77 2.35 6.24
N GLY A 125 0.84 3.67 6.17
CA GLY A 125 1.31 4.52 7.25
C GLY A 125 0.69 5.91 7.19
N THR A 126 1.35 6.85 7.87
CA THR A 126 0.89 8.23 8.02
C THR A 126 2.01 9.18 7.59
N GLY A 127 1.69 10.05 6.62
CA GLY A 127 2.54 11.16 6.19
C GLY A 127 2.27 12.43 7.00
N LEU A 128 2.54 13.60 6.41
CA LEU A 128 2.28 14.89 7.07
C LEU A 128 0.79 15.26 7.05
N TRP A 129 0.14 15.14 5.89
CA TRP A 129 -1.21 15.63 5.65
C TRP A 129 -2.25 14.52 5.56
N GLY A 130 -1.80 13.26 5.46
CA GLY A 130 -2.72 12.13 5.37
C GLY A 130 -2.02 10.78 5.34
N PRO A 131 -2.77 9.71 5.11
CA PRO A 131 -2.21 8.38 4.94
C PRO A 131 -1.33 8.31 3.68
N ILE A 132 -0.26 7.54 3.84
CA ILE A 132 0.59 7.05 2.78
C ILE A 132 0.45 5.53 2.70
N TRP A 133 0.67 4.96 1.54
CA TRP A 133 0.61 3.51 1.34
C TRP A 133 1.56 3.08 0.26
N GLY A 134 1.69 1.77 0.09
CA GLY A 134 2.54 1.22 -0.93
C GLY A 134 2.53 -0.28 -1.00
N TYR A 135 3.44 -0.80 -1.81
CA TYR A 135 3.77 -2.20 -1.92
C TYR A 135 5.29 -2.33 -2.01
N LEU A 136 5.86 -3.27 -1.27
CA LEU A 136 7.27 -3.61 -1.36
C LEU A 136 7.39 -5.07 -1.79
N ALA A 137 8.09 -5.29 -2.89
CA ALA A 137 8.38 -6.61 -3.43
C ALA A 137 9.78 -7.05 -2.97
N LEU A 138 9.87 -8.23 -2.37
CA LEU A 138 11.10 -8.91 -2.01
C LEU A 138 11.41 -10.01 -3.02
N ASP A 139 12.70 -10.29 -3.20
CA ASP A 139 13.20 -11.45 -3.92
C ASP A 139 12.88 -12.77 -3.19
N ASP A 140 13.26 -13.89 -3.79
CA ASP A 140 13.01 -15.24 -3.29
C ASP A 140 13.73 -15.53 -1.97
N ASP A 141 14.79 -14.79 -1.69
CA ASP A 141 15.52 -14.78 -0.41
C ASP A 141 14.75 -14.11 0.74
N LYS A 142 13.59 -13.50 0.46
CA LYS A 142 12.75 -12.78 1.42
C LYS A 142 13.48 -11.64 2.15
N ASN A 143 14.55 -11.10 1.57
CA ASN A 143 15.38 -10.06 2.17
C ASN A 143 15.69 -8.92 1.19
N THR A 144 16.17 -9.24 -0.01
CA THR A 144 16.50 -8.23 -1.01
C THR A 144 15.23 -7.63 -1.61
N VAL A 145 15.15 -6.30 -1.66
CA VAL A 145 14.06 -5.56 -2.28
C VAL A 145 14.20 -5.60 -3.79
N PHE A 146 13.22 -6.21 -4.44
CA PHE A 146 13.07 -6.22 -5.89
C PHE A 146 12.56 -4.87 -6.41
N GLY A 147 11.56 -4.30 -5.73
CA GLY A 147 10.92 -3.08 -6.16
C GLY A 147 9.95 -2.52 -5.13
N THR A 148 9.58 -1.26 -5.30
CA THR A 148 8.62 -0.58 -4.43
C THR A 148 7.63 0.24 -5.25
N TYR A 149 6.44 0.42 -4.68
CA TYR A 149 5.47 1.41 -5.10
C TYR A 149 5.02 2.19 -3.87
N PHE A 150 5.06 3.52 -3.91
CA PHE A 150 4.49 4.36 -2.86
C PHE A 150 3.50 5.36 -3.43
N SER A 151 2.49 5.66 -2.62
CA SER A 151 1.45 6.64 -2.92
C SER A 151 0.91 7.30 -1.65
N HIS A 152 0.10 8.32 -1.82
CA HIS A 152 -0.40 9.15 -0.73
C HIS A 152 -1.76 9.75 -1.04
N GLU A 153 -2.47 10.15 0.01
CA GLU A 153 -3.77 10.80 -0.14
C GLU A 153 -3.62 12.29 -0.47
N ALA A 154 -2.77 13.00 0.27
CA ALA A 154 -2.80 14.48 0.27
C ALA A 154 -1.44 15.16 0.54
N GLU A 155 -0.32 14.45 0.37
CA GLU A 155 0.99 15.07 0.55
C GLU A 155 1.23 16.19 -0.47
N THR A 156 2.05 17.18 -0.11
CA THR A 156 2.24 18.39 -0.92
C THR A 156 3.10 18.11 -2.16
N PRO A 157 2.64 18.45 -3.39
CA PRO A 157 3.44 18.38 -4.61
C PRO A 157 4.78 19.11 -4.51
N GLY A 158 5.86 18.49 -4.99
CA GLY A 158 7.21 19.04 -4.91
C GLY A 158 7.90 18.88 -3.54
N LEU A 159 7.19 18.32 -2.55
CA LEU A 159 7.71 17.97 -1.22
C LEU A 159 7.35 16.50 -0.94
N GLY A 160 6.53 16.22 0.06
CA GLY A 160 6.16 14.85 0.45
C GLY A 160 5.54 14.01 -0.66
N ALA A 161 4.87 14.62 -1.64
CA ALA A 161 4.27 13.88 -2.75
C ALA A 161 5.30 13.15 -3.63
N ASN A 162 6.55 13.60 -3.61
CA ASN A 162 7.63 13.03 -4.41
C ASN A 162 8.02 11.61 -3.97
N ILE A 163 7.40 11.05 -2.91
CA ILE A 163 7.48 9.60 -2.65
C ILE A 163 6.91 8.77 -3.82
N THR A 164 6.05 9.37 -4.65
CA THR A 164 5.49 8.74 -5.86
C THR A 164 6.46 8.72 -7.04
N ASP A 165 7.55 9.49 -6.96
CA ASP A 165 8.47 9.66 -8.08
C ASP A 165 9.41 8.45 -8.21
N ALA A 166 9.65 8.03 -9.46
CA ALA A 166 10.54 6.91 -9.75
C ALA A 166 11.95 7.05 -9.15
N PRO A 167 12.62 8.22 -9.14
CA PRO A 167 13.92 8.38 -8.50
C PRO A 167 13.91 8.12 -6.99
N PHE A 168 12.79 8.29 -6.29
CA PHE A 168 12.71 7.94 -4.88
C PHE A 168 12.51 6.42 -4.70
N GLN A 169 11.52 5.85 -5.39
CA GLN A 169 11.18 4.42 -5.28
C GLN A 169 12.31 3.50 -5.72
N LYS A 170 13.06 3.87 -6.76
CA LYS A 170 14.17 3.07 -7.29
C LYS A 170 15.38 2.98 -6.36
N GLN A 171 15.50 3.85 -5.36
CA GLN A 171 16.60 3.77 -4.38
C GLN A 171 16.51 2.52 -3.49
N PHE A 172 15.30 1.96 -3.35
CA PHE A 172 15.07 0.77 -2.55
C PHE A 172 15.49 -0.52 -3.26
N ILE A 173 15.63 -0.51 -4.59
CA ILE A 173 15.98 -1.72 -5.35
C ILE A 173 17.37 -2.21 -4.93
N GLY A 174 17.47 -3.50 -4.62
CA GLY A 174 18.69 -4.15 -4.14
C GLY A 174 19.02 -3.87 -2.68
N LYS A 175 18.13 -3.20 -1.93
CA LYS A 175 18.31 -2.98 -0.49
C LYS A 175 17.83 -4.18 0.33
N HIS A 176 18.37 -4.32 1.54
CA HIS A 176 18.06 -5.44 2.44
C HIS A 176 17.24 -4.97 3.63
N ILE A 177 16.27 -5.79 4.05
CA ILE A 177 15.43 -5.53 5.23
C ILE A 177 15.98 -6.19 6.51
N LEU A 178 16.90 -7.15 6.35
CA LEU A 178 17.65 -7.80 7.42
C LEU A 178 19.09 -7.26 7.46
N ASN A 179 19.72 -7.31 8.64
CA ASN A 179 21.14 -7.01 8.79
C ASN A 179 22.02 -8.26 8.61
N ASP A 180 23.34 -8.11 8.77
CA ASP A 180 24.32 -9.21 8.65
C ASP A 180 24.15 -10.35 9.68
N LYS A 181 23.24 -10.20 10.65
CA LYS A 181 22.90 -11.20 11.67
C LYS A 181 21.50 -11.79 11.46
N ASP A 182 20.89 -11.56 10.31
CA ASP A 182 19.51 -11.96 9.98
C ASP A 182 18.45 -11.33 10.89
N GLU A 183 18.76 -10.23 11.58
CA GLU A 183 17.79 -9.49 12.39
C GLU A 183 17.02 -8.50 11.52
N PHE A 184 15.69 -8.41 11.70
CA PHE A 184 14.88 -7.43 10.98
C PHE A 184 15.20 -6.00 11.43
N VAL A 185 15.64 -5.17 10.49
CA VAL A 185 16.03 -3.77 10.74
C VAL A 185 15.34 -2.76 9.82
N SER A 186 14.62 -3.25 8.80
CA SER A 186 13.99 -2.44 7.75
C SER A 186 15.01 -1.53 7.02
N ILE A 187 14.51 -0.58 6.24
CA ILE A 187 15.34 0.38 5.48
C ILE A 187 15.11 1.79 6.01
N ALA A 188 16.19 2.50 6.32
CA ALA A 188 16.13 3.88 6.80
C ALA A 188 15.85 4.87 5.66
N VAL A 189 15.15 5.96 5.96
CA VAL A 189 14.94 7.07 5.00
C VAL A 189 15.60 8.32 5.56
N MET A 190 16.83 8.57 5.15
CA MET A 190 17.76 9.48 5.84
C MET A 190 17.97 10.77 5.07
N LYS A 191 18.05 11.90 5.79
CA LYS A 191 18.48 13.16 5.17
C LYS A 191 19.90 13.02 4.63
N ALA A 192 20.17 13.67 3.50
CA ALA A 192 21.52 13.75 2.93
C ALA A 192 22.57 14.10 4.00
N GLY A 193 23.66 13.32 4.00
CA GLY A 193 24.76 13.47 4.97
C GLY A 193 24.57 12.79 6.32
N LYS A 194 23.41 12.14 6.58
CA LYS A 194 23.24 11.25 7.73
C LYS A 194 23.39 9.79 7.32
N ILE A 195 23.98 8.99 8.21
CA ILE A 195 24.18 7.56 8.02
C ILE A 195 23.39 6.81 9.10
N ALA A 196 22.60 5.83 8.68
CA ALA A 196 21.89 4.92 9.57
C ALA A 196 22.85 3.87 10.15
N THR A 197 22.62 3.50 11.40
CA THR A 197 23.42 2.47 12.09
C THR A 197 22.78 1.11 11.90
N ASN A 198 23.57 0.10 11.52
CA ASN A 198 23.16 -1.32 11.42
C ASN A 198 21.99 -1.63 10.49
N ARG A 199 21.70 -0.76 9.52
CA ARG A 199 20.70 -1.00 8.47
C ARG A 199 21.01 -0.17 7.24
N GLU A 200 20.55 -0.63 6.10
CA GLU A 200 20.69 0.12 4.86
C GLU A 200 19.75 1.35 4.84
N GLN A 201 20.05 2.30 3.95
CA GLN A 201 19.31 3.54 3.84
C GLN A 201 19.08 3.98 2.40
N VAL A 202 18.08 4.82 2.24
CA VAL A 202 17.83 5.64 1.05
C VAL A 202 17.81 7.11 1.44
N ASP A 203 17.91 8.00 0.46
CA ASP A 203 17.82 9.44 0.67
C ASP A 203 16.36 9.88 0.88
N ALA A 204 16.16 10.70 1.92
CA ALA A 204 14.90 11.36 2.20
C ALA A 204 14.59 12.44 1.16
N ILE A 205 13.29 12.70 0.97
CA ILE A 205 12.83 13.78 0.11
C ILE A 205 13.19 15.14 0.72
N SER A 206 13.90 15.97 -0.05
CA SER A 206 14.22 17.35 0.36
C SER A 206 12.95 18.15 0.63
N GLY A 207 12.88 18.81 1.79
CA GLY A 207 11.68 19.51 2.25
C GLY A 207 10.50 18.61 2.67
N GLY A 208 10.51 17.32 2.35
CA GLY A 208 9.52 16.31 2.72
C GLY A 208 9.93 15.45 3.92
N THR A 209 10.53 16.03 4.97
CA THR A 209 11.11 15.25 6.09
C THR A 209 10.06 14.41 6.84
N ILE A 210 8.89 14.99 7.13
CA ILE A 210 7.85 14.29 7.90
C ILE A 210 7.30 13.11 7.09
N THR A 211 7.03 13.32 5.81
CA THR A 211 6.62 12.26 4.89
C THR A 211 7.68 11.17 4.76
N SER A 212 8.95 11.56 4.63
CA SER A 212 10.08 10.62 4.55
C SER A 212 10.18 9.75 5.79
N LYS A 213 10.01 10.36 6.98
CA LYS A 213 9.97 9.62 8.24
C LYS A 213 8.72 8.72 8.31
N GLY A 214 7.59 9.20 7.80
CA GLY A 214 6.37 8.39 7.63
C GLY A 214 6.61 7.14 6.78
N VAL A 215 7.37 7.25 5.67
CA VAL A 215 7.75 6.10 4.84
C VAL A 215 8.65 5.12 5.61
N GLU A 216 9.66 5.62 6.33
CA GLU A 216 10.51 4.77 7.18
C GLU A 216 9.69 4.01 8.23
N ASP A 217 8.80 4.71 8.94
CA ASP A 217 7.94 4.13 9.96
C ASP A 217 6.93 3.15 9.35
N MET A 218 6.40 3.47 8.17
CA MET A 218 5.51 2.58 7.41
C MET A 218 6.22 1.27 7.05
N LEU A 219 7.44 1.32 6.54
CA LEU A 219 8.23 0.13 6.19
C LEU A 219 8.49 -0.71 7.43
N SER A 220 9.02 -0.11 8.50
CA SER A 220 9.32 -0.82 9.75
C SER A 220 8.09 -1.48 10.36
N ASN A 221 6.98 -0.75 10.49
CA ASN A 221 5.77 -1.24 11.14
C ASN A 221 5.01 -2.26 10.29
N CYS A 222 5.01 -2.12 8.96
CA CYS A 222 4.30 -3.06 8.10
C CYS A 222 5.09 -4.34 7.92
N ILE A 223 6.38 -4.27 7.55
CA ILE A 223 7.18 -5.46 7.26
C ILE A 223 7.46 -6.27 8.53
N GLY A 224 7.65 -5.62 9.68
CA GLY A 224 7.86 -6.32 10.95
C GLY A 224 6.69 -7.22 11.38
N GLN A 225 5.48 -7.00 10.85
CA GLN A 225 4.34 -7.90 11.10
C GLN A 225 4.49 -9.27 10.42
N TYR A 226 5.38 -9.38 9.43
CA TYR A 226 5.65 -10.59 8.68
C TYR A 226 6.91 -11.30 9.19
N GLU A 227 7.58 -10.80 10.23
CA GLU A 227 8.88 -11.32 10.70
C GLU A 227 8.84 -12.84 10.90
N GLU A 228 7.85 -13.34 11.66
CA GLU A 228 7.63 -14.78 11.86
C GLU A 228 7.41 -15.51 10.54
N PHE A 229 6.61 -14.99 9.61
CA PHE A 229 6.38 -15.64 8.30
C PHE A 229 7.63 -15.65 7.40
N LEU A 230 8.41 -14.57 7.43
CA LEU A 230 9.61 -14.44 6.61
C LEU A 230 10.75 -15.34 7.15
N GLN A 231 10.88 -15.44 8.48
CA GLN A 231 11.85 -16.30 9.15
C GLN A 231 11.41 -17.78 9.19
N HIS A 232 10.11 -18.07 9.30
CA HIS A 232 9.56 -19.42 9.15
C HIS A 232 9.57 -19.84 7.68
N THR A 233 10.75 -20.16 7.16
CA THR A 233 10.83 -21.14 6.08
C THR A 233 11.08 -22.49 6.70
N THR A 234 10.00 -23.13 7.16
CA THR A 234 10.00 -24.57 7.37
C THR A 234 10.46 -25.19 6.05
N ILE A 235 11.57 -25.92 6.13
CA ILE A 235 12.00 -26.88 5.11
C ILE A 235 10.85 -27.87 4.94
N GLY A 236 9.95 -27.55 4.02
CA GLY A 236 8.79 -28.34 3.65
C GLY A 236 8.95 -28.88 2.24
N GLY A 237 10.12 -29.44 1.95
CA GLY A 237 10.23 -30.40 0.88
C GLY A 237 9.45 -31.65 1.29
N THR A 238 8.38 -31.95 0.56
CA THR A 238 7.89 -33.32 0.43
C THR A 238 7.41 -33.53 -1.00
N ASN A 239 8.24 -34.32 -1.72
CA ASN A 239 7.96 -35.20 -2.85
C ASN A 239 7.24 -34.65 -4.09
#